data_AF-A0A519SCG3-F1
#
_entry.id   AF-A0A519SCG3-F1
#
_cell.length_a   1.000
_cell.length_b   1.000
_cell.length_c   1.000
_cell.angle_alpha   90.00
_cell.angle_beta   90.00
_cell.angle_gamma   90.00
#
_symmetry.space_group_name_H-M   'P 1'
#
loop_
_entity.id
_entity.type
_entity.pdbx_description
1 polymer ?
#
loop_
_entity_poly.entity_id
_entity_poly.type
_entity_poly.pdbx_seq_one_letter_code
_entity_poly.pdbx_strand_id
1 'polypeptide(L)'
;MLHLYSMQWIKKYWGGVVLVVFALGWLWVRHSRQMMHQRAHYTIGYLTGWHPTPKSGIYYNFRFSVADAFYEGSSPGEAGMPTATGSRCVVEYDSLNPNSNFAYFKLPIPASVRWAPSTGWRVPPFPIPQWILNRGK
;
A
#
# COMPACT_ATOMS: atom_id res chain seq x y z
N MET A 1 -27.81 30.28 -35.48
CA MET A 1 -26.74 29.52 -36.15
C MET A 1 -25.39 29.56 -35.38
N LEU A 2 -25.37 29.73 -34.05
CA LEU A 2 -24.14 29.85 -33.24
C LEU A 2 -23.86 28.62 -32.34
N HIS A 3 -24.80 27.66 -32.26
CA HIS A 3 -24.71 26.54 -31.33
C HIS A 3 -23.88 25.33 -31.83
N LEU A 4 -23.55 25.28 -33.12
CA LEU A 4 -22.84 24.14 -33.74
C LEU A 4 -21.30 24.25 -33.69
N TYR A 5 -20.74 25.45 -33.49
CA TYR A 5 -19.30 25.67 -33.41
C TYR A 5 -18.69 25.25 -32.06
N SER A 6 -19.50 25.25 -31.00
CA SER A 6 -19.06 24.92 -29.63
C SER A 6 -18.64 23.45 -29.46
N MET A 7 -19.29 22.50 -30.15
CA MET A 7 -19.04 21.07 -29.94
C MET A 7 -17.83 20.52 -30.69
N GLN A 8 -17.37 21.16 -31.78
CA GLN A 8 -16.23 20.65 -32.55
C GLN A 8 -14.89 20.91 -31.86
N TRP A 9 -14.77 22.01 -31.12
CA TRP A 9 -13.56 22.33 -30.37
C TRP A 9 -13.33 21.29 -29.27
N ILE A 10 -14.37 20.92 -28.51
CA ILE A 10 -14.31 19.91 -27.45
C ILE A 10 -13.73 18.57 -27.98
N LYS A 11 -14.16 18.08 -29.15
CA LYS A 11 -13.63 16.85 -29.79
C LYS A 11 -12.13 16.93 -30.10
N LYS A 12 -11.62 18.10 -30.46
CA LYS A 12 -10.19 18.30 -30.78
C LYS A 12 -9.28 18.24 -29.54
N TYR A 13 -9.78 18.66 -28.38
CA TYR A 13 -8.98 18.71 -27.13
C TYR A 13 -9.29 17.57 -26.15
N TRP A 14 -10.28 16.71 -26.43
CA TRP A 14 -10.62 15.55 -25.59
C TRP A 14 -9.40 14.66 -25.29
N GLY A 15 -8.53 14.42 -26.26
CA GLY A 15 -7.29 13.66 -26.04
C GLY A 15 -6.35 14.31 -25.03
N GLY A 16 -6.21 15.64 -25.09
CA GLY A 16 -5.41 16.41 -24.13
C GLY A 16 -6.01 16.40 -22.73
N VAL A 17 -7.35 16.54 -22.63
CA VAL A 17 -8.06 16.47 -21.34
C VAL A 17 -7.87 15.11 -20.67
N VAL A 18 -7.99 14.01 -21.42
CA VAL A 18 -7.77 12.66 -20.89
C VAL A 18 -6.33 12.51 -20.38
N LEU A 19 -5.33 12.99 -21.12
CA LEU A 19 -3.94 12.95 -20.67
C LEU A 19 -3.70 13.75 -19.38
N VAL A 20 -4.30 14.94 -19.25
CA VAL A 20 -4.19 15.75 -18.04
C VAL A 20 -4.82 15.05 -16.84
N VAL A 21 -6.02 14.48 -16.99
CA VAL A 21 -6.67 13.71 -15.92
C VAL A 21 -5.82 12.51 -15.51
N PHE A 22 -5.24 11.79 -16.49
CA PHE A 22 -4.35 10.67 -16.23
C PHE A 22 -3.08 11.09 -15.49
N ALA A 23 -2.46 12.21 -15.91
CA ALA A 23 -1.27 12.76 -15.27
C ALA A 23 -1.55 13.21 -13.83
N LEU A 24 -2.67 13.89 -13.59
CA LEU A 24 -3.08 14.30 -12.24
C LEU A 24 -3.37 13.09 -11.35
N GLY A 25 -4.07 12.08 -11.86
CA GLY A 25 -4.30 10.82 -11.14
C GLY A 25 -2.99 10.12 -10.78
N TRP A 26 -2.03 10.08 -11.70
CA TRP A 26 -0.70 9.52 -11.46
C TRP A 26 0.07 10.29 -10.37
N LEU A 27 0.09 11.62 -10.45
CA LEU A 27 0.72 12.48 -9.44
C LEU A 27 0.09 12.29 -8.06
N TRP A 28 -1.23 12.16 -8.00
CA TRP A 28 -1.94 11.94 -6.74
C TRP A 28 -1.59 10.60 -6.10
N VAL A 29 -1.54 9.51 -6.88
CA VAL A 29 -1.09 8.19 -6.38
C VAL A 29 0.35 8.25 -5.85
N ARG A 30 1.25 8.94 -6.55
CA ARG A 30 2.65 9.09 -6.12
C ARG A 30 2.74 9.89 -4.82
N HIS A 31 1.97 10.96 -4.69
CA HIS A 31 1.93 11.78 -3.49
C HIS A 31 1.40 11.02 -2.27
N SER A 32 0.32 10.25 -2.44
CA SER A 32 -0.25 9.43 -1.37
C SER A 32 0.75 8.39 -0.82
N ARG A 33 1.55 7.78 -1.69
CA ARG A 33 2.61 6.84 -1.26
C ARG A 33 3.69 7.54 -0.42
N GLN A 34 4.10 8.75 -0.79
CA GLN A 34 5.08 9.51 -0.01
C GLN A 34 4.54 9.89 1.37
N MET A 35 3.27 10.31 1.45
CA MET A 35 2.61 10.66 2.70
C MET A 35 2.52 9.46 3.66
N MET A 36 2.24 8.27 3.15
CA MET A 36 2.21 7.03 3.95
C MET A 36 3.53 6.82 4.68
N HIS A 37 4.67 6.96 3.98
CA HIS A 37 5.97 6.71 4.58
C HIS A 37 6.37 7.75 5.64
N GLN A 38 5.90 8.99 5.54
CA GLN A 38 6.17 10.03 6.55
C GLN A 38 5.41 9.79 7.86
N ARG A 39 4.26 9.12 7.78
CA ARG A 39 3.35 8.84 8.90
C ARG A 39 3.25 7.34 9.20
N ALA A 40 4.26 6.60 8.75
CA ALA A 40 4.30 5.15 8.79
C ALA A 40 4.32 4.63 10.23
N HIS A 41 3.35 3.78 10.52
CA HIS A 41 3.35 2.91 11.68
C HIS A 41 3.43 1.46 11.22
N TYR A 42 3.85 0.59 12.12
CA TYR A 42 4.09 -0.82 11.86
C TYR A 42 3.25 -1.69 12.78
N THR A 43 2.72 -2.79 12.27
CA THR A 43 1.97 -3.79 13.04
C THR A 43 2.26 -5.19 12.52
N ILE A 44 1.62 -6.19 13.11
CA ILE A 44 1.67 -7.58 12.67
C ILE A 44 0.44 -7.84 11.80
N GLY A 45 0.68 -8.29 10.56
CA GLY A 45 -0.34 -8.85 9.69
C GLY A 45 -0.25 -10.36 9.60
N TYR A 46 -1.30 -10.95 9.04
CA TYR A 46 -1.42 -12.37 8.79
C TYR A 46 -1.79 -12.60 7.33
N LEU A 47 -1.07 -13.50 6.67
CA LEU A 47 -1.36 -13.92 5.30
C LEU A 47 -2.75 -14.57 5.24
N THR A 48 -3.61 -14.14 4.34
CA THR A 48 -4.95 -14.72 4.14
C THR A 48 -5.07 -15.49 2.84
N GLY A 49 -4.21 -15.22 1.86
CA GLY A 49 -4.19 -15.93 0.58
C GLY A 49 -3.32 -15.21 -0.45
N TRP A 50 -3.52 -15.53 -1.73
CA TRP A 50 -2.83 -14.89 -2.84
C TRP A 50 -3.71 -14.86 -4.10
N HIS A 51 -3.41 -13.94 -5.00
CA HIS A 51 -4.05 -13.86 -6.31
C HIS A 51 -3.04 -13.39 -7.37
N PRO A 52 -3.11 -13.92 -8.61
CA PRO A 52 -2.27 -13.46 -9.70
C PRO A 52 -2.80 -12.14 -10.28
N THR A 53 -1.89 -11.26 -10.69
CA THR A 53 -2.18 -10.02 -11.41
C THR A 53 -1.48 -10.04 -12.78
N PRO A 54 -2.16 -9.69 -13.88
CA PRO A 54 -1.58 -9.80 -15.23
C PRO A 54 -0.32 -8.97 -15.45
N LYS A 55 -0.16 -7.84 -14.74
CA LYS A 55 0.98 -6.91 -14.91
C LYS A 55 2.11 -7.12 -13.91
N SER A 56 1.82 -7.66 -12.73
CA SER A 56 2.70 -7.49 -11.57
C SER A 56 2.98 -8.81 -10.84
N GLY A 57 2.56 -9.95 -11.40
CA GLY A 57 2.79 -11.27 -10.82
C GLY A 57 1.84 -11.60 -9.67
N ILE A 58 2.33 -12.36 -8.68
CA ILE A 58 1.51 -12.84 -7.56
C ILE A 58 1.45 -11.78 -6.45
N TYR A 59 0.24 -11.45 -6.05
CA TYR A 59 -0.05 -10.61 -4.89
C TYR A 59 -0.52 -11.49 -3.75
N TYR A 60 -0.07 -11.17 -2.55
CA TYR A 60 -0.47 -11.85 -1.34
C TYR A 60 -1.42 -10.97 -0.55
N ASN A 61 -2.56 -11.55 -0.20
CA ASN A 61 -3.55 -10.91 0.64
C ASN A 61 -3.16 -11.10 2.10
N PHE A 62 -3.38 -10.06 2.90
CA PHE A 62 -3.13 -10.10 4.32
C PHE A 62 -4.19 -9.31 5.07
N ARG A 63 -4.36 -9.65 6.35
CA ARG A 63 -5.23 -8.96 7.28
C ARG A 63 -4.45 -8.54 8.51
N PHE A 64 -4.76 -7.37 9.05
CA PHE A 64 -4.16 -6.84 10.27
C PHE A 64 -5.21 -6.09 11.09
N SER A 65 -4.88 -5.80 12.35
CA SER A 65 -5.75 -5.01 13.22
C SER A 65 -4.98 -3.86 13.88
N VAL A 66 -5.63 -2.71 13.92
CA VAL A 66 -5.18 -1.49 14.62
C VAL A 66 -6.42 -0.75 15.13
N ALA A 67 -6.32 -0.15 16.31
CA ALA A 67 -7.41 0.57 16.98
C ALA A 67 -8.75 -0.21 17.01
N ASP A 68 -8.67 -1.52 17.31
CA ASP A 68 -9.81 -2.45 17.36
C ASP A 68 -10.58 -2.65 16.04
N ALA A 69 -10.07 -2.12 14.93
CA ALA A 69 -10.59 -2.33 13.59
C ALA A 69 -9.72 -3.32 12.80
N PHE A 70 -10.36 -4.04 11.89
CA PHE A 70 -9.67 -4.94 10.96
C PHE A 70 -9.53 -4.29 9.60
N TYR A 71 -8.35 -4.49 9.01
CA TYR A 71 -8.01 -3.99 7.70
C TYR A 71 -7.44 -5.11 6.86
N GLU A 72 -7.68 -5.01 5.56
CA GLU A 72 -7.17 -5.94 4.57
C GLU A 72 -6.36 -5.19 3.53
N GLY A 73 -5.36 -5.87 3.00
CA GLY A 73 -4.48 -5.33 2.00
C GLY A 73 -3.93 -6.43 1.10
N SER A 74 -3.32 -6.00 0.01
CA SER A 74 -2.55 -6.88 -0.86
C SER A 74 -1.23 -6.23 -1.21
N SER A 75 -0.18 -7.04 -1.28
CA SER A 75 1.17 -6.58 -1.62
C SER A 75 1.84 -7.61 -2.52
N PRO A 76 2.74 -7.16 -3.43
CA PRO A 76 3.47 -8.07 -4.28
C PRO A 76 4.31 -9.04 -3.44
N GLY A 77 4.37 -10.29 -3.86
CA GLY A 77 5.18 -11.30 -3.20
C GLY A 77 6.68 -11.02 -3.29
N GLU A 78 7.43 -11.47 -2.28
CA GLU A 78 8.89 -11.41 -2.26
C GLU A 78 9.47 -12.82 -2.44
N ALA A 79 10.57 -12.95 -3.17
CA ALA A 79 11.24 -14.24 -3.33
C ALA A 79 11.71 -14.80 -1.97
N GLY A 80 11.29 -16.03 -1.66
CA GLY A 80 11.60 -16.71 -0.39
C GLY A 80 10.71 -16.30 0.78
N MET A 81 9.58 -15.64 0.55
CA MET A 81 8.61 -15.36 1.62
C MET A 81 7.84 -16.61 2.06
N PRO A 82 7.35 -16.65 3.31
CA PRO A 82 6.38 -17.65 3.74
C PRO A 82 5.09 -17.54 2.90
N THR A 83 4.59 -18.68 2.41
CA THR A 83 3.37 -18.74 1.57
C THR A 83 2.18 -19.36 2.28
N ALA A 84 2.38 -19.89 3.49
CA ALA A 84 1.31 -20.51 4.27
C ALA A 84 0.35 -19.45 4.82
N THR A 85 -0.96 -19.66 4.65
CA THR A 85 -2.00 -18.84 5.29
C THR A 85 -1.80 -18.84 6.80
N GLY A 86 -1.97 -17.68 7.43
CA GLY A 86 -1.68 -17.47 8.86
C GLY A 86 -0.23 -17.13 9.16
N SER A 87 0.67 -17.15 8.16
CA SER A 87 2.04 -16.66 8.35
C SER A 87 2.03 -15.19 8.75
N ARG A 88 2.87 -14.85 9.74
CA ARG A 88 3.01 -13.49 10.27
C ARG A 88 3.89 -12.66 9.35
N CYS A 89 3.48 -11.44 9.05
CA CYS A 89 4.27 -10.47 8.30
C CYS A 89 4.25 -9.11 8.97
N VAL A 90 5.25 -8.27 8.67
CA VAL A 90 5.25 -6.88 9.13
C VAL A 90 4.42 -6.06 8.18
N VAL A 91 3.43 -5.34 8.70
CA VAL A 91 2.60 -4.43 7.92
C VAL A 91 2.97 -2.99 8.28
N GLU A 92 3.36 -2.22 7.28
CA GLU A 92 3.44 -0.76 7.36
C GLU A 92 2.10 -0.17 6.93
N TYR A 93 1.63 0.85 7.64
CA TYR A 93 0.40 1.55 7.32
C TYR A 93 0.49 3.04 7.67
N ASP A 94 -0.32 3.87 7.00
CA ASP A 94 -0.49 5.27 7.37
C ASP A 94 -1.34 5.37 8.65
N SER A 95 -0.77 5.95 9.70
CA SER A 95 -1.46 6.15 10.99
C SER A 95 -2.78 6.92 10.92
N LEU A 96 -2.98 7.77 9.89
CA LEU A 96 -4.24 8.49 9.68
C LEU A 96 -5.19 7.77 8.71
N ASN A 97 -4.68 6.83 7.90
CA ASN A 97 -5.48 6.07 6.95
C ASN A 97 -4.93 4.63 6.79
N PRO A 98 -5.29 3.69 7.68
CA PRO A 98 -4.75 2.33 7.64
C PRO A 98 -5.08 1.54 6.36
N ASN A 99 -6.03 1.98 5.53
CA ASN A 99 -6.26 1.39 4.22
C ASN A 99 -5.08 1.63 3.25
N SER A 100 -4.26 2.64 3.51
CA SER A 100 -2.95 2.79 2.86
C SER A 100 -1.92 1.97 3.62
N ASN A 101 -1.60 0.79 3.10
CA ASN A 101 -0.72 -0.18 3.75
C ASN A 101 0.17 -0.93 2.77
N PHE A 102 1.21 -1.57 3.31
CA PHE A 102 2.15 -2.43 2.60
C PHE A 102 2.67 -3.53 3.52
N ALA A 103 2.70 -4.77 3.05
CA ALA A 103 3.25 -5.88 3.81
C ALA A 103 4.69 -6.24 3.37
N TYR A 104 5.56 -6.43 4.35
CA TYR A 104 6.90 -6.97 4.20
C TYR A 104 6.90 -8.44 4.63
N PHE A 105 6.83 -9.34 3.65
CA PHE A 105 6.66 -10.76 3.92
C PHE A 105 7.97 -11.48 4.24
N LYS A 106 9.10 -10.93 3.78
CA LYS A 106 10.42 -11.50 4.04
C LYS A 106 11.00 -11.10 5.39
N LEU A 107 10.43 -10.08 6.03
CA LEU A 107 10.93 -9.56 7.29
C LEU A 107 10.48 -10.48 8.45
N PRO A 108 11.39 -11.25 9.07
CA PRO A 108 11.00 -12.18 10.12
C PRO A 108 10.56 -11.41 11.37
N ILE A 109 9.41 -11.80 11.93
CA ILE A 109 8.98 -11.31 13.23
C ILE A 109 9.48 -12.29 14.30
N PRO A 110 10.32 -11.85 15.25
CA PRO A 110 10.80 -12.71 16.33
C PRO A 110 9.65 -13.31 17.14
N ALA A 111 9.79 -14.56 17.59
CA ALA A 111 8.78 -15.24 18.41
C ALA A 111 8.51 -14.53 19.75
N SER A 112 9.47 -13.74 20.25
CA SER A 112 9.32 -12.90 21.45
C SER A 112 8.29 -11.78 21.25
N VAL A 113 8.09 -11.32 20.02
CA VAL A 113 7.10 -10.29 19.70
C VAL A 113 5.82 -11.00 19.34
N ARG A 114 4.86 -11.05 20.27
CA ARG A 114 3.57 -11.75 20.06
C ARG A 114 2.45 -10.84 19.56
N TRP A 115 2.43 -9.60 20.04
CA TRP A 115 1.41 -8.61 19.71
C TRP A 115 2.05 -7.26 19.40
N ALA A 116 1.34 -6.45 18.61
CA ALA A 116 1.63 -5.04 18.43
C ALA A 116 0.70 -4.22 19.34
N PRO A 117 1.12 -3.01 19.77
CA PRO A 117 0.21 -2.05 20.40
C PRO A 117 -0.99 -1.78 19.50
N SER A 118 -2.13 -1.40 20.09
CA SER A 118 -3.35 -1.07 19.31
C SER A 118 -3.10 0.04 18.28
N THR A 119 -2.19 0.97 18.57
CA THR A 119 -1.78 2.07 17.67
C THR A 119 -0.60 1.71 16.76
N GLY A 120 -0.14 0.46 16.76
CA GLY A 120 1.09 0.02 16.10
C GLY A 120 2.35 0.61 16.71
N TRP A 121 3.49 0.22 16.15
CA TRP A 121 4.82 0.74 16.47
C TRP A 121 5.21 1.85 15.51
N ARG A 122 5.78 2.94 16.02
CA ARG A 122 6.47 3.90 15.15
C ARG A 122 7.79 3.33 14.61
N VAL A 123 8.45 2.52 15.43
CA VAL A 123 9.65 1.74 15.07
C VAL A 123 9.47 0.35 15.68
N PRO A 124 9.54 -0.74 14.88
CA PRO A 124 9.37 -2.09 15.41
C PRO A 124 10.41 -2.41 16.50
N PRO A 125 10.06 -3.23 17.51
CA PRO A 125 10.96 -3.60 18.60
C PRO A 125 11.99 -4.69 18.19
N PHE A 126 12.31 -4.75 16.90
CA PHE A 126 13.25 -5.71 16.31
C PHE A 126 13.93 -5.07 15.09
N PRO A 127 15.13 -5.56 14.70
CA PRO A 127 15.87 -4.98 13.59
C PRO A 127 15.08 -5.04 12.29
N ILE A 128 14.97 -3.89 11.61
CA ILE A 128 14.42 -3.79 10.27
C ILE A 128 15.48 -3.20 9.32
N PRO A 129 15.60 -3.71 8.08
CA PRO A 129 16.53 -3.15 7.11
C PRO A 129 16.31 -1.66 6.87
N GLN A 130 17.40 -0.89 6.76
CA GLN A 130 17.35 0.56 6.58
C GLN A 130 16.61 1.00 5.30
N TRP A 131 16.61 0.17 4.25
CA TRP A 131 15.87 0.46 3.02
C TRP A 131 14.34 0.45 3.20
N ILE A 132 13.81 -0.21 4.25
CA ILE A 132 12.39 -0.13 4.63
C ILE A 132 12.12 1.20 5.30
N LEU A 133 12.99 1.59 6.25
CA LEU A 133 12.86 2.85 7.01
C LEU A 133 13.01 4.11 6.13
N ASN A 134 13.81 4.04 5.06
CA ASN A 134 14.14 5.19 4.23
C ASN A 134 13.23 5.38 3.00
N ARG A 135 12.18 4.57 2.81
CA ARG A 135 11.25 4.76 1.66
C ARG A 135 10.51 6.10 1.64
N GLY A 136 10.51 6.84 2.74
CA GLY A 136 9.86 8.15 2.88
C GLY A 136 10.78 9.36 2.98
N LYS A 137 12.10 9.20 2.84
CA LYS A 137 13.07 10.31 2.86
C LYS A 137 13.41 10.79 1.46
#